data_AF-A0A3D8IQB4-F1
#
_entry.id   AF-A0A3D8IQB4-F1
#
_cell.length_a   1.000
_cell.length_b   1.000
_cell.length_c   1.000
_cell.angle_alpha   90.00
_cell.angle_beta   90.00
_cell.angle_gamma   90.00
#
_symmetry.space_group_name_H-M   'P 1'
#
loop_
_entity.id
_entity.type
_entity.pdbx_description
1 polymer ?
#
loop_
_entity_poly.entity_id
_entity_poly.type
_entity_poly.pdbx_seq_one_letter_code
_entity_poly.pdbx_strand_id
1 'polypeptide(L)'
;MLPKWSNEYSVHNFLIDEQHKKLFELANIADNMIGRQTEVAEIKKVLMALFEYMKTHFRDEEAYMASIKFPYFETHKEKHREIISEMTLLVKNMKHDFKQQLAIITEQWLLKHILQDDIRIGEYQQEILEQRRKHAKHNQEARDKMLDDSFVESEYSIQSKPENNPNINEAKAINKNSVLHIYSCMCGKVYNISPEIHAKIQKGSKIHCKHCNTNITYINDLKM
;
A
#
# COMPACT_ATOMS: atom_id res chain seq x y z
N MET A 1 10.92 -11.32 21.48
CA MET A 1 10.05 -11.90 20.44
C MET A 1 9.15 -10.79 19.95
N LEU A 2 9.46 -10.27 18.77
CA LEU A 2 8.75 -9.14 18.17
C LEU A 2 7.34 -9.54 17.70
N PRO A 3 6.40 -8.58 17.60
CA PRO A 3 5.09 -8.82 17.00
C PRO A 3 5.24 -9.28 15.54
N LYS A 4 4.31 -10.13 15.10
CA LYS A 4 4.20 -10.52 13.69
C LYS A 4 3.30 -9.54 12.95
N TRP A 5 3.51 -9.40 11.65
CA TRP A 5 2.59 -8.63 10.82
C TRP A 5 1.16 -9.14 10.98
N SER A 6 0.22 -8.22 11.17
CA SER A 6 -1.23 -8.44 11.23
C SER A 6 -1.92 -7.44 10.32
N ASN A 7 -3.08 -7.81 9.77
CA ASN A 7 -3.88 -6.91 8.94
C ASN A 7 -4.42 -5.71 9.73
N GLU A 8 -4.36 -5.74 11.06
CA GLU A 8 -4.70 -4.60 11.93
C GLU A 8 -3.72 -3.43 11.79
N TYR A 9 -2.53 -3.66 11.23
CA TYR A 9 -1.51 -2.63 10.95
C TYR A 9 -1.55 -2.15 9.49
N SER A 10 -2.52 -2.61 8.69
CA SER A 10 -2.63 -2.25 7.28
C SER A 10 -2.91 -0.76 7.11
N VAL A 11 -2.17 -0.12 6.22
CA VAL A 11 -2.44 1.27 5.79
C VAL A 11 -3.36 1.33 4.57
N HIS A 12 -3.94 0.18 4.21
CA HIS A 12 -4.80 -0.02 3.05
C HIS A 12 -4.17 0.41 1.71
N ASN A 13 -2.85 0.37 1.67
CA ASN A 13 -2.05 0.49 0.47
C ASN A 13 -1.18 -0.75 0.35
N PHE A 14 -1.47 -1.56 -0.67
CA PHE A 14 -0.77 -2.84 -0.87
C PHE A 14 0.75 -2.71 -0.97
N LEU A 15 1.26 -1.66 -1.64
CA LEU A 15 2.71 -1.48 -1.75
C LEU A 15 3.33 -1.27 -0.36
N ILE A 16 2.73 -0.39 0.44
CA ILE A 16 3.23 -0.06 1.77
C ILE A 16 3.07 -1.26 2.70
N ASP A 17 1.94 -1.98 2.65
CA ASP A 17 1.71 -3.20 3.44
C ASP A 17 2.73 -4.31 3.10
N GLU A 18 3.09 -4.48 1.82
CA GLU A 18 4.15 -5.43 1.42
C GLU A 18 5.53 -5.00 1.92
N GLN A 19 5.81 -3.71 1.92
CA GLN A 19 7.04 -3.16 2.51
C GLN A 19 7.08 -3.37 4.01
N HIS A 20 5.97 -3.13 4.72
CA HIS A 20 5.86 -3.40 6.16
C HIS A 20 6.09 -4.88 6.46
N LYS A 21 5.47 -5.80 5.73
CA LYS A 21 5.71 -7.25 5.89
C LYS A 21 7.19 -7.59 5.76
N LYS A 22 7.88 -7.01 4.77
CA LYS A 22 9.32 -7.23 4.59
C LYS A 22 10.15 -6.63 5.73
N LEU A 23 9.77 -5.46 6.22
CA LEU A 23 10.41 -4.82 7.38
C LEU A 23 10.23 -5.65 8.65
N PHE A 24 9.03 -6.20 8.90
CA PHE A 24 8.77 -7.14 10.00
C PHE A 24 9.60 -8.42 9.87
N GLU A 25 9.76 -8.96 8.65
CA GLU A 25 10.62 -10.13 8.41
C GLU A 25 12.09 -9.81 8.76
N LEU A 26 12.62 -8.70 8.26
CA LEU A 26 14.00 -8.25 8.54
C LEU A 26 14.20 -7.98 10.04
N ALA A 27 13.22 -7.37 10.71
CA ALA A 27 13.24 -7.13 12.15
C ALA A 27 13.27 -8.44 12.94
N ASN A 28 12.49 -9.44 12.54
CA ASN A 28 12.52 -10.76 13.17
C ASN A 28 13.84 -11.50 12.95
N ILE A 29 14.43 -11.42 11.75
CA ILE A 29 15.76 -11.98 11.48
C ILE A 29 16.79 -11.33 12.41
N ALA A 30 16.70 -10.01 12.56
CA ALA A 30 17.53 -9.22 13.44
C ALA A 30 17.37 -9.61 14.93
N ASP A 31 16.14 -9.71 15.46
CA ASP A 31 15.86 -10.14 16.84
C ASP A 31 16.44 -11.53 17.14
N ASN A 32 16.29 -12.48 16.22
CA ASN A 32 16.83 -13.83 16.36
C ASN A 32 18.36 -13.87 16.44
N MET A 33 19.06 -12.90 15.83
CA MET A 33 20.53 -12.81 15.89
C MET A 33 21.03 -12.34 17.26
N ILE A 34 20.20 -11.63 18.04
CA ILE A 34 20.54 -11.12 19.37
C ILE A 34 20.71 -12.29 20.35
N GLY A 35 19.78 -13.25 20.32
CA GLY A 35 19.72 -14.38 21.25
C GLY A 35 20.70 -15.53 20.98
N ARG A 36 21.46 -15.51 19.89
CA ARG A 36 22.40 -16.59 19.49
C ARG A 36 23.81 -16.09 19.24
N GLN A 37 24.82 -16.97 19.24
CA GLN A 37 26.13 -16.60 18.70
C GLN A 37 25.98 -16.31 17.20
N THR A 38 26.26 -15.08 16.80
CA THR A 38 26.14 -14.60 15.42
C THR A 38 27.41 -13.83 15.10
N GLU A 39 27.99 -14.05 13.92
CA GLU A 39 29.18 -13.32 13.51
C GLU A 39 28.87 -11.83 13.30
N VAL A 40 29.81 -10.95 13.67
CA VAL A 40 29.66 -9.49 13.49
C VAL A 40 29.40 -9.13 12.02
N ALA A 41 29.99 -9.88 11.08
CA ALA A 41 29.79 -9.66 9.65
C ALA A 41 28.34 -9.91 9.22
N GLU A 42 27.67 -10.92 9.78
CA GLU A 42 26.26 -11.20 9.50
C GLU A 42 25.35 -10.11 10.07
N ILE A 43 25.61 -9.66 11.29
CA ILE A 43 24.85 -8.57 11.91
C ILE A 43 24.94 -7.29 11.07
N LYS A 44 26.15 -6.94 10.60
CA LYS A 44 26.35 -5.79 9.71
C LYS A 44 25.56 -5.92 8.40
N LYS A 45 25.53 -7.11 7.78
CA LYS A 45 24.76 -7.34 6.55
C LYS A 45 23.27 -7.10 6.76
N VAL A 46 22.69 -7.61 7.86
CA VAL A 46 21.27 -7.40 8.18
C VAL A 46 20.97 -5.94 8.47
N LEU A 47 21.82 -5.26 9.24
CA LEU A 47 21.69 -3.83 9.53
C LEU A 47 21.69 -2.98 8.24
N MET A 48 22.61 -3.25 7.32
CA MET A 48 22.67 -2.55 6.05
C MET A 48 21.44 -2.81 5.19
N ALA A 49 20.99 -4.07 5.10
CA ALA A 49 19.78 -4.43 4.37
C ALA A 49 18.54 -3.73 4.94
N LEU A 50 18.42 -3.68 6.28
CA LEU A 50 17.32 -3.00 6.97
C LEU A 50 17.33 -1.49 6.66
N PHE A 51 18.49 -0.84 6.79
CA PHE A 51 18.63 0.58 6.56
C PHE A 51 18.29 1.00 5.11
N GLU A 52 18.81 0.27 4.12
CA GLU A 52 18.51 0.58 2.72
C GLU A 52 17.03 0.34 2.38
N TYR A 53 16.42 -0.68 2.99
CA TYR A 53 15.01 -0.97 2.79
C TYR A 53 14.11 0.09 3.45
N MET A 54 14.46 0.57 4.65
CA MET A 54 13.74 1.65 5.34
C MET A 54 13.75 2.95 4.54
N LYS A 55 14.87 3.34 3.93
CA LYS A 55 14.90 4.54 3.04
C LYS A 55 13.94 4.41 1.87
N THR A 56 13.88 3.23 1.27
CA THR A 56 12.98 2.95 0.15
C THR A 56 11.53 3.04 0.59
N HIS A 57 11.22 2.43 1.74
CA HIS A 57 9.90 2.46 2.35
C HIS A 57 9.45 3.88 2.68
N PHE A 58 10.25 4.67 3.40
CA PHE A 58 9.93 6.05 3.76
C PHE A 58 9.70 6.94 2.53
N ARG A 59 10.49 6.77 1.47
CA ARG A 59 10.28 7.49 0.20
C ARG A 59 8.90 7.17 -0.40
N ASP A 60 8.55 5.89 -0.46
CA ASP A 60 7.32 5.43 -1.09
C ASP A 60 6.08 5.79 -0.26
N GLU A 61 6.22 5.73 1.07
CA GLU A 61 5.19 6.18 2.02
C GLU A 61 4.99 7.70 1.95
N GLU A 62 6.06 8.49 1.91
CA GLU A 62 5.96 9.95 1.73
C GLU A 62 5.25 10.31 0.42
N ALA A 63 5.56 9.60 -0.66
CA ALA A 63 4.88 9.78 -1.94
C ALA A 63 3.38 9.42 -1.84
N TYR A 64 3.04 8.37 -1.09
CA TYR A 64 1.65 7.99 -0.84
C TYR A 64 0.92 9.03 0.02
N MET A 65 1.48 9.44 1.15
CA MET A 65 0.93 10.48 2.02
C MET A 65 0.65 11.78 1.26
N ALA A 66 1.60 12.23 0.44
CA ALA A 66 1.43 13.42 -0.41
C ALA A 66 0.26 13.25 -1.39
N SER A 67 0.08 12.06 -1.97
CA SER A 67 -0.97 11.78 -2.95
C SER A 67 -2.38 11.78 -2.38
N ILE A 68 -2.53 11.39 -1.12
CA ILE A 68 -3.80 11.41 -0.40
C ILE A 68 -4.01 12.72 0.37
N LYS A 69 -3.05 13.65 0.31
CA LYS A 69 -3.03 14.92 1.06
C LYS A 69 -3.15 14.70 2.58
N PHE A 70 -2.37 13.75 3.10
CA PHE A 70 -2.36 13.45 4.52
C PHE A 70 -2.04 14.70 5.36
N PRO A 71 -2.90 15.11 6.31
CA PRO A 71 -2.75 16.38 7.04
C PRO A 71 -1.46 16.48 7.86
N TYR A 72 -0.95 15.35 8.33
CA TYR A 72 0.24 15.27 9.19
C TYR A 72 1.52 14.91 8.43
N PHE A 73 1.52 15.08 7.10
CA PHE A 73 2.63 14.72 6.23
C PHE A 73 3.98 15.30 6.67
N GLU A 74 4.07 16.61 6.90
CA GLU A 74 5.35 17.24 7.27
C GLU A 74 5.87 16.74 8.62
N THR A 75 4.98 16.54 9.60
CA THR A 75 5.36 16.00 10.91
C THR A 75 5.80 14.54 10.83
N HIS A 76 5.19 13.73 9.95
CA HIS A 76 5.57 12.33 9.74
C HIS A 76 6.93 12.24 9.02
N LYS A 77 7.13 13.10 8.02
CA LYS A 77 8.39 13.22 7.29
C LYS A 77 9.56 13.64 8.17
N GLU A 78 9.31 14.51 9.16
CA GLU A 78 10.36 14.87 10.13
C GLU A 78 10.78 13.65 10.98
N LYS A 79 9.82 12.83 11.42
CA LYS A 79 10.14 11.57 12.12
C LYS A 79 10.99 10.63 11.27
N HIS A 80 10.72 10.52 9.97
CA HIS A 80 11.59 9.74 9.07
C HIS A 80 13.02 10.26 9.06
N ARG A 81 13.20 11.58 9.00
CA ARG A 81 14.54 12.20 9.04
C ARG A 81 15.25 11.94 10.35
N GLU A 82 14.53 12.05 11.47
CA GLU A 82 15.04 11.73 12.81
C GLU A 82 15.51 10.27 12.87
N ILE A 83 14.66 9.32 12.47
CA ILE A 83 15.01 7.89 12.44
C ILE A 83 16.25 7.64 11.59
N ILE A 84 16.32 8.18 10.37
CA ILE A 84 17.49 8.00 9.48
C ILE A 84 18.75 8.63 10.08
N SER A 85 18.64 9.79 10.72
CA SER A 85 19.74 10.48 11.39
C SER A 85 20.27 9.65 12.56
N GLU A 86 19.39 9.19 13.45
CA GLU A 86 19.75 8.39 14.61
C GLU A 86 20.35 7.04 14.19
N MET A 87 19.80 6.38 13.15
CA MET A 87 20.39 5.17 12.55
C MET A 87 21.79 5.42 12.02
N THR A 88 22.00 6.54 11.32
CA THR A 88 23.32 6.89 10.79
C THR A 88 24.33 7.11 11.92
N LEU A 89 23.92 7.74 13.02
CA LEU A 89 24.75 7.93 14.21
C LEU A 89 25.09 6.60 14.88
N LEU A 90 24.12 5.71 15.05
CA LEU A 90 24.36 4.37 15.59
C LEU A 90 25.39 3.60 14.75
N VAL A 91 25.19 3.55 13.42
CA VAL A 91 26.11 2.87 12.48
C VAL A 91 27.52 3.45 12.54
N LYS A 92 27.66 4.78 12.64
CA LYS A 92 28.98 5.44 12.74
C LYS A 92 29.69 5.17 14.08
N ASN A 93 28.94 5.09 15.18
CA ASN A 93 29.48 4.90 16.53
C ASN A 93 29.62 3.43 16.92
N MET A 94 29.36 2.52 15.98
CA MET A 94 29.31 1.07 16.17
C MET A 94 30.72 0.46 16.33
N LYS A 95 31.34 0.66 17.50
CA LYS A 95 32.65 0.07 17.85
C LYS A 95 32.53 -1.21 18.65
N HIS A 96 31.57 -1.28 19.57
CA HIS A 96 31.22 -2.47 20.35
C HIS A 96 29.69 -2.48 20.55
N ASP A 97 29.08 -3.67 20.68
CA ASP A 97 27.65 -3.89 20.94
C ASP A 97 26.63 -3.82 19.77
N PHE A 98 26.96 -4.46 18.65
CA PHE A 98 26.10 -4.60 17.47
C PHE A 98 24.69 -5.14 17.77
N LYS A 99 24.54 -6.01 18.76
CA LYS A 99 23.28 -6.66 19.10
C LYS A 99 22.30 -5.71 19.81
N GLN A 100 22.79 -4.91 20.74
CA GLN A 100 21.94 -3.95 21.45
C GLN A 100 21.43 -2.87 20.49
N GLN A 101 22.29 -2.38 19.59
CA GLN A 101 21.87 -1.41 18.58
C GLN A 101 20.85 -1.99 17.60
N LEU A 102 21.00 -3.26 17.24
CA LEU A 102 20.05 -3.96 16.39
C LEU A 102 18.64 -4.00 17.03
N ALA A 103 18.55 -4.32 18.33
CA ALA A 103 17.28 -4.27 19.08
C ALA A 103 16.65 -2.87 19.06
N ILE A 104 17.44 -1.83 19.35
CA ILE A 104 16.95 -0.44 19.39
C ILE A 104 16.34 -0.06 18.03
N ILE A 105 17.06 -0.33 16.94
CA ILE A 105 16.61 0.00 15.59
C ILE A 105 15.30 -0.73 15.25
N THR A 106 15.23 -2.04 15.52
CA THR A 106 14.08 -2.84 15.11
C THR A 106 12.84 -2.60 15.96
N GLU A 107 13.01 -2.51 17.28
CA GLU A 107 11.89 -2.42 18.22
C GLU A 107 11.45 -0.97 18.45
N GLN A 108 12.40 -0.08 18.77
CA GLN A 108 12.06 1.28 19.20
C GLN A 108 11.78 2.22 18.03
N TRP A 109 12.45 2.03 16.90
CA TRP A 109 12.27 2.91 15.75
C TRP A 109 11.34 2.30 14.74
N LEU A 110 11.68 1.15 14.16
CA LEU A 110 10.92 0.59 13.05
C LEU A 110 9.51 0.15 13.46
N LEU A 111 9.41 -0.80 14.39
CA LEU A 111 8.11 -1.37 14.73
C LEU A 111 7.23 -0.35 15.45
N LYS A 112 7.79 0.43 16.38
CA LYS A 112 7.04 1.49 17.05
C LYS A 112 6.48 2.52 16.04
N HIS A 113 7.28 2.92 15.05
CA HIS A 113 6.84 3.85 14.02
C HIS A 113 5.67 3.28 13.21
N ILE A 114 5.81 2.05 12.69
CA ILE A 114 4.73 1.40 11.94
C ILE A 114 3.46 1.28 12.79
N LEU A 115 3.61 0.88 14.06
CA LEU A 115 2.48 0.61 14.96
C LEU A 115 1.84 1.87 15.58
N GLN A 116 2.44 3.05 15.46
CA GLN A 116 1.95 4.27 16.13
C GLN A 116 1.72 5.45 15.18
N ASP A 117 2.49 5.51 14.10
CA ASP A 117 2.48 6.59 13.13
C ASP A 117 1.81 6.13 11.82
N ASP A 118 2.30 5.05 11.20
CA ASP A 118 1.83 4.65 9.85
C ASP A 118 0.36 4.22 9.85
N ILE A 119 -0.13 3.59 10.92
CA ILE A 119 -1.54 3.20 11.07
C ILE A 119 -2.48 4.40 10.84
N ARG A 120 -2.07 5.61 11.23
CA ARG A 120 -2.89 6.83 11.07
C ARG A 120 -3.11 7.18 9.60
N ILE A 121 -2.19 6.78 8.72
CA ILE A 121 -2.35 6.93 7.26
C ILE A 121 -3.49 6.04 6.78
N GLY A 122 -3.57 4.81 7.29
CA GLY A 122 -4.66 3.87 7.01
C GLY A 122 -6.02 4.39 7.48
N GLU A 123 -6.09 4.89 8.72
CA GLU A 123 -7.29 5.50 9.29
C GLU A 123 -7.79 6.68 8.44
N TYR A 124 -6.88 7.60 8.08
CA TYR A 124 -7.21 8.75 7.25
C TYR A 124 -7.68 8.35 5.85
N GLN A 125 -7.05 7.33 5.24
CA GLN A 125 -7.46 6.82 3.94
C GLN A 125 -8.90 6.27 3.99
N GLN A 126 -9.26 5.53 5.03
CA GLN A 126 -10.62 5.03 5.20
C GLN A 126 -11.62 6.18 5.38
N GLU A 127 -11.25 7.19 6.16
CA GLU A 127 -12.08 8.39 6.36
C GLU A 127 -12.39 9.09 5.03
N ILE A 128 -11.37 9.33 4.18
CA ILE A 128 -11.57 9.92 2.85
C ILE A 128 -12.51 9.06 2.00
N LEU A 129 -12.33 7.74 2.00
CA LEU A 129 -13.15 6.82 1.22
C LEU A 129 -14.61 6.83 1.69
N GLU A 130 -14.85 6.90 3.00
CA GLU A 130 -16.19 6.99 3.57
C GLU A 130 -16.86 8.33 3.21
N GLN A 131 -16.14 9.44 3.34
CA GLN A 131 -16.64 10.76 2.95
C GLN A 131 -17.03 10.80 1.47
N ARG A 132 -16.20 10.23 0.59
CA ARG A 132 -16.50 10.12 -0.85
C ARG A 132 -17.75 9.26 -1.12
N ARG A 133 -17.91 8.14 -0.41
CA ARG A 133 -19.12 7.28 -0.53
C ARG A 133 -20.38 8.02 -0.10
N LYS A 134 -20.32 8.77 1.01
CA LYS A 134 -21.45 9.58 1.50
C LYS A 134 -21.85 10.66 0.49
N HIS A 135 -20.88 11.39 -0.08
CA HIS A 135 -21.14 12.38 -1.11
C HIS A 135 -21.72 11.78 -2.40
N ALA A 136 -21.23 10.61 -2.82
CA ALA A 136 -21.75 9.92 -4.00
C ALA A 136 -23.21 9.48 -3.80
N LYS A 137 -23.54 8.93 -2.62
CA LYS A 137 -24.93 8.56 -2.27
C LYS A 137 -25.86 9.78 -2.25
N HIS A 138 -25.43 10.88 -1.62
CA HIS A 138 -26.22 12.10 -1.55
C HIS A 138 -26.46 12.71 -2.95
N ASN A 139 -25.45 12.71 -3.82
CA ASN A 139 -25.59 13.17 -5.21
C ASN A 139 -26.49 12.25 -6.04
N GLN A 140 -26.52 10.94 -5.75
CA GLN A 140 -27.41 10.01 -6.42
C GLN A 140 -28.86 10.18 -5.95
N GLU A 141 -29.09 10.29 -4.63
CA GLU A 141 -30.41 10.59 -4.07
C GLU A 141 -30.95 11.94 -4.54
N ALA A 142 -30.09 12.96 -4.67
CA ALA A 142 -30.48 14.27 -5.21
C ALA A 142 -30.84 14.19 -6.70
N ARG A 143 -30.11 13.38 -7.49
CA ARG A 143 -30.44 13.13 -8.90
C ARG A 143 -31.75 12.36 -9.05
N ASP A 144 -31.95 11.33 -8.25
CA ASP A 144 -33.16 10.51 -8.29
C ASP A 144 -34.39 11.33 -7.87
N LYS A 145 -34.26 12.26 -6.90
CA LYS A 145 -35.32 13.21 -6.53
C LYS A 145 -35.60 14.28 -7.60
N MET A 146 -34.59 14.76 -8.33
CA MET A 146 -34.82 15.71 -9.44
C MET A 146 -35.46 15.06 -10.67
N LEU A 147 -35.34 13.74 -10.83
CA LEU A 147 -36.01 12.99 -11.89
C LEU A 147 -37.50 12.76 -11.59
N ASP A 148 -37.88 12.70 -10.31
CA ASP A 148 -39.28 12.54 -9.86
C ASP A 148 -40.15 13.79 -10.15
N ASP A 149 -39.59 15.00 -9.99
CA ASP A 149 -40.30 16.27 -10.25
C ASP A 149 -40.47 16.61 -11.75
N SER A 150 -40.01 15.77 -12.67
CA SER A 150 -40.07 16.01 -14.13
C SER A 150 -41.01 15.07 -14.90
N PHE A 151 -41.74 14.18 -14.21
CA PHE A 151 -42.67 13.26 -14.85
C PHE A 151 -44.08 13.86 -14.98
N VAL A 152 -44.31 14.65 -16.03
CA VAL A 152 -45.67 14.89 -16.53
C VAL A 152 -46.07 13.63 -17.30
N GLU A 153 -47.02 12.86 -16.75
CA GLU A 153 -47.67 11.75 -17.45
C GLU A 153 -48.26 12.27 -18.77
N SER A 154 -47.66 11.90 -19.89
CA SER A 154 -48.36 11.86 -21.17
C SER A 154 -48.41 10.39 -21.59
N GLU A 155 -49.62 9.83 -21.53
CA GLU A 155 -49.93 8.52 -22.07
C GLU A 155 -49.64 8.51 -23.57
N TYR A 156 -48.67 7.69 -23.99
CA TYR A 156 -48.70 7.15 -25.34
C TYR A 156 -48.27 5.68 -25.33
N SER A 157 -49.26 4.86 -25.64
CA SER A 157 -49.21 3.42 -25.75
C SER A 157 -48.65 2.98 -27.10
N ILE A 158 -47.53 2.25 -27.10
CA ILE A 158 -47.23 1.26 -28.15
C ILE A 158 -46.62 0.00 -27.52
N GLN A 159 -47.21 -1.13 -27.85
CA GLN A 159 -46.94 -2.49 -27.36
C GLN A 159 -45.70 -3.14 -28.00
N SER A 160 -45.14 -4.11 -27.24
CA SER A 160 -44.46 -5.36 -27.65
C SER A 160 -43.01 -5.27 -28.19
N LYS A 161 -42.02 -6.11 -27.82
CA LYS A 161 -41.80 -7.23 -26.88
C LYS A 161 -40.25 -7.52 -26.86
N PRO A 162 -39.69 -8.53 -26.14
CA PRO A 162 -38.44 -8.41 -25.35
C PRO A 162 -37.21 -9.10 -25.97
N GLU A 163 -36.14 -9.25 -25.16
CA GLU A 163 -34.93 -10.11 -25.28
C GLU A 163 -33.65 -9.40 -25.78
N ASN A 164 -32.43 -9.56 -25.24
CA ASN A 164 -31.85 -10.49 -24.27
C ASN A 164 -30.63 -9.85 -23.59
N ASN A 165 -30.48 -10.07 -22.29
CA ASN A 165 -29.20 -10.02 -21.57
C ASN A 165 -28.50 -11.39 -21.76
N PRO A 166 -27.17 -11.46 -21.83
CA PRO A 166 -26.52 -12.20 -20.75
C PRO A 166 -25.21 -11.58 -20.26
N ASN A 167 -25.19 -11.38 -18.95
CA ASN A 167 -24.04 -11.40 -18.07
C ASN A 167 -23.43 -12.82 -18.08
N ILE A 168 -22.11 -13.00 -18.14
CA ILE A 168 -21.41 -14.15 -17.53
C ILE A 168 -19.94 -13.79 -17.24
N ASN A 169 -19.59 -14.05 -15.98
CA ASN A 169 -18.26 -14.19 -15.42
C ASN A 169 -17.33 -15.05 -16.30
N GLU A 170 -16.13 -14.53 -16.63
CA GLU A 170 -14.99 -15.37 -16.97
C GLU A 170 -13.93 -15.29 -15.87
N ALA A 171 -14.12 -16.12 -14.83
CA ALA A 171 -13.00 -16.60 -14.04
C ALA A 171 -12.22 -17.61 -14.91
N LYS A 172 -11.25 -17.12 -15.69
CA LYS A 172 -10.36 -17.99 -16.46
C LYS A 172 -9.40 -18.71 -15.50
N ALA A 173 -9.39 -20.04 -15.61
CA ALA A 173 -8.56 -20.95 -14.85
C ALA A 173 -7.08 -20.50 -14.88
N ILE A 174 -6.52 -20.27 -13.69
CA ILE A 174 -5.14 -19.83 -13.51
C ILE A 174 -4.23 -21.05 -13.69
N ASN A 175 -3.39 -21.00 -14.72
CA ASN A 175 -2.36 -22.00 -14.98
C ASN A 175 -1.31 -21.93 -13.85
N LYS A 176 -0.92 -23.08 -13.27
CA LYS A 176 -0.01 -23.23 -12.10
C LYS A 176 1.44 -22.74 -12.31
N ASN A 177 1.68 -21.96 -13.36
CA ASN A 177 2.97 -21.37 -13.70
C ASN A 177 2.82 -19.91 -14.18
N SER A 178 1.65 -19.29 -13.95
CA SER A 178 1.37 -17.93 -14.41
C SER A 178 1.97 -16.88 -13.46
N VAL A 179 2.75 -15.98 -14.03
CA VAL A 179 3.22 -14.77 -13.36
C VAL A 179 2.06 -13.75 -13.32
N LEU A 180 1.74 -13.25 -12.12
CA LEU A 180 0.83 -12.12 -11.94
C LEU A 180 1.65 -10.84 -11.92
N HIS A 181 1.36 -9.91 -12.84
CA HIS A 181 2.04 -8.60 -12.87
C HIS A 181 1.24 -7.61 -12.03
N ILE A 182 1.74 -7.28 -10.84
CA ILE A 182 1.02 -6.46 -9.87
C ILE A 182 1.35 -4.98 -10.04
N TYR A 183 0.30 -4.18 -10.13
CA TYR A 183 0.35 -2.72 -10.22
C TYR A 183 -0.52 -2.08 -9.13
N SER A 184 -0.15 -0.91 -8.64
CA SER A 184 -0.94 -0.13 -7.68
C SER A 184 -1.31 1.25 -8.23
N CYS A 185 -2.53 1.74 -7.95
CA CYS A 185 -2.84 3.18 -7.99
C CYS A 185 -2.52 3.78 -6.63
N MET A 186 -2.11 5.05 -6.64
CA MET A 186 -2.01 5.91 -5.45
C MET A 186 -3.31 6.01 -4.62
N CYS A 187 -4.47 5.62 -5.17
CA CYS A 187 -5.73 5.50 -4.43
C CYS A 187 -5.87 4.21 -3.60
N GLY A 188 -4.84 3.37 -3.57
CA GLY A 188 -4.82 2.09 -2.85
C GLY A 188 -5.35 0.90 -3.65
N LYS A 189 -5.88 1.09 -4.87
CA LYS A 189 -6.32 -0.02 -5.72
C LYS A 189 -5.15 -0.79 -6.32
N VAL A 190 -5.24 -2.11 -6.24
CA VAL A 190 -4.28 -3.04 -6.84
C VAL A 190 -4.87 -3.66 -8.10
N TYR A 191 -4.04 -3.86 -9.10
CA TYR A 191 -4.39 -4.40 -10.40
C TYR A 191 -3.44 -5.56 -10.72
N ASN A 192 -4.00 -6.70 -11.13
CA ASN A 192 -3.26 -7.72 -11.86
C ASN A 192 -3.38 -7.39 -13.36
N ILE A 193 -2.26 -7.08 -14.00
CA ILE A 193 -2.18 -6.68 -15.40
C ILE A 193 -1.75 -7.88 -16.24
N SER A 194 -2.40 -8.10 -17.38
CA SER A 194 -2.04 -9.22 -18.26
C SER A 194 -0.63 -9.04 -18.84
N PRO A 195 0.10 -10.13 -19.17
CA PRO A 195 1.44 -10.05 -19.74
C PRO A 195 1.54 -9.18 -21.01
N GLU A 196 0.51 -9.22 -21.86
CA GLU A 196 0.41 -8.40 -23.07
C GLU A 196 0.38 -6.90 -22.77
N ILE A 197 -0.38 -6.52 -21.75
CA ILE A 197 -0.52 -5.13 -21.32
C ILE A 197 0.75 -4.69 -20.56
N HIS A 198 1.31 -5.56 -19.72
CA HIS A 198 2.58 -5.32 -19.03
C HIS A 198 3.72 -5.01 -20.01
N ALA A 199 3.85 -5.80 -21.09
CA ALA A 199 4.85 -5.56 -22.13
C ALA A 199 4.66 -4.21 -22.86
N LYS A 200 3.42 -3.75 -23.04
CA LYS A 200 3.13 -2.42 -23.60
C LYS A 200 3.54 -1.30 -22.64
N ILE A 201 3.33 -1.49 -21.34
CA ILE A 201 3.76 -0.52 -20.31
C ILE A 201 5.28 -0.41 -20.27
N GLN A 202 6.01 -1.54 -20.34
CA GLN A 202 7.48 -1.55 -20.42
C GLN A 202 8.02 -0.81 -21.65
N LYS A 203 7.24 -0.76 -22.74
CA LYS A 203 7.54 0.01 -23.96
C LYS A 203 7.14 1.49 -23.87
N GLY A 204 6.73 1.97 -22.69
CA GLY A 204 6.41 3.38 -22.43
C GLY A 204 4.92 3.72 -22.43
N SER A 205 4.02 2.74 -22.55
CA SER A 205 2.57 3.00 -22.46
C SER A 205 2.17 3.33 -21.02
N LYS A 206 1.35 4.37 -20.82
CA LYS A 206 0.79 4.70 -19.50
C LYS A 206 -0.60 4.09 -19.36
N ILE A 207 -0.86 3.46 -18.21
CA ILE A 207 -2.20 2.98 -17.85
C ILE A 207 -2.71 3.73 -16.64
N HIS A 208 -4.00 4.05 -16.71
CA HIS A 208 -4.72 4.74 -15.67
C HIS A 208 -5.59 3.76 -14.90
N CYS A 209 -5.68 4.02 -13.60
CA CYS A 209 -6.53 3.31 -12.68
C CYS A 209 -8.00 3.54 -12.99
N LYS A 210 -8.77 2.46 -13.04
CA LYS A 210 -10.23 2.52 -13.29
C LYS A 210 -11.00 3.23 -12.18
N HIS A 211 -10.41 3.43 -11.00
CA HIS A 211 -11.07 4.05 -9.85
C HIS A 211 -10.74 5.55 -9.70
N CYS A 212 -9.47 5.90 -9.85
CA CYS A 212 -8.93 7.22 -9.53
C CYS A 212 -8.50 8.02 -10.79
N ASN A 213 -8.48 7.36 -11.96
CA ASN A 213 -7.95 7.86 -13.24
C ASN A 213 -6.48 8.36 -13.21
N THR A 214 -5.71 8.07 -12.16
CA THR A 214 -4.27 8.35 -12.11
C THR A 214 -3.46 7.16 -12.62
N ASN A 215 -2.18 7.39 -12.95
CA ASN A 215 -1.30 6.33 -13.44
C ASN A 215 -1.11 5.23 -12.40
N ILE A 216 -1.16 3.97 -12.84
CA ILE A 216 -0.78 2.83 -12.00
C ILE A 216 0.72 2.54 -12.13
N THR A 217 1.35 2.21 -11.02
CA THR A 217 2.79 1.92 -10.93
C THR A 217 3.03 0.43 -10.76
N TYR A 218 4.04 -0.09 -11.46
CA TYR A 218 4.45 -1.49 -11.31
C TYR A 218 5.03 -1.72 -9.92
N ILE A 219 4.64 -2.84 -9.30
CA ILE A 219 5.12 -3.25 -7.98
C ILE A 219 6.06 -4.44 -8.10
N ASN A 220 5.51 -5.60 -8.45
CA ASN A 220 6.26 -6.85 -8.54
C ASN A 220 5.51 -7.90 -9.37
N ASP A 221 6.24 -8.96 -9.69
CA ASP A 221 5.74 -10.17 -10.29
C ASP A 221 5.55 -11.23 -9.20
N LEU A 222 4.32 -11.72 -9.02
CA LEU A 222 4.00 -12.84 -8.13
C LEU A 222 3.92 -14.12 -8.95
N LYS A 223 4.77 -15.09 -8.63
CA LYS A 223 4.68 -16.45 -9.20
C LYS A 223 3.70 -17.27 -8.36
N MET A 224 2.68 -17.85 -9.01
CA MET A 224 1.75 -18.80 -8.38
C MET A 224 2.28 -20.23 -8.43
#